data_AF-A0A521UE80-F1
#
_entry.id   AF-A0A521UE80-F1
#
_cell.length_a   1.000
_cell.length_b   1.000
_cell.length_c   1.000
_cell.angle_alpha   90.00
_cell.angle_beta   90.00
_cell.angle_gamma   90.00
#
_symmetry.space_group_name_H-M   'P 1'
#
loop_
_entity.id
_entity.type
_entity.pdbx_description
1 polymer ?
#
loop_
_entity_poly.entity_id
_entity_poly.type
_entity_poly.pdbx_seq_one_letter_code
_entity_poly.pdbx_strand_id
1 'polypeptide(L)'
;MCGGRLHRANYPRKPRGSPAALGPDYGRRFSFCCDRDACRKRTTPPSMRFLGRHVYLAAVFVLASAMRHGMTAVRAAKLTAWLGVSRRTLGRWRRWWLQTFVASEVWKRVCGRLMIAPSGVTLSTTAG
;
A
#
# COMPACT_ATOMS: atom_id res chain seq x y z
N MET A 1 -8.75 -10.01 -20.61
CA MET A 1 -8.40 -11.30 -19.96
C MET A 1 -8.50 -12.40 -20.99
N CYS A 2 -7.79 -13.51 -20.84
CA CYS A 2 -7.76 -14.59 -21.85
C CYS A 2 -9.03 -15.45 -21.88
N GLY A 3 -9.95 -15.32 -20.92
CA GLY A 3 -11.22 -16.05 -20.90
C GLY A 3 -11.11 -17.55 -20.59
N GLY A 4 -9.95 -18.06 -20.16
CA GLY A 4 -9.79 -19.43 -19.63
C GLY A 4 -9.88 -19.50 -18.10
N ARG A 5 -9.89 -20.71 -17.53
CA ARG A 5 -9.89 -20.91 -16.07
C ARG A 5 -8.57 -20.40 -15.51
N LEU A 6 -8.63 -19.86 -14.28
CA LEU A 6 -7.47 -19.35 -13.57
C LEU A 6 -6.94 -20.38 -12.56
N HIS A 7 -5.71 -20.84 -12.73
CA HIS A 7 -5.01 -21.68 -11.76
C HIS A 7 -4.11 -20.85 -10.84
N ARG A 8 -3.98 -21.29 -9.58
CA ARG A 8 -3.08 -20.66 -8.61
C ARG A 8 -1.64 -20.77 -9.10
N ALA A 9 -0.98 -19.63 -9.27
CA ALA A 9 0.37 -19.54 -9.82
C ALA A 9 1.25 -18.58 -8.99
N ASN A 10 1.32 -18.82 -7.68
CA ASN A 10 2.13 -18.03 -6.76
C ASN A 10 3.63 -18.12 -7.12
N TYR A 11 4.36 -17.02 -6.99
CA TYR A 11 5.78 -16.96 -7.36
C TYR A 11 6.62 -16.16 -6.37
N PRO A 12 7.92 -16.45 -6.23
CA PRO A 12 8.78 -15.75 -5.29
C PRO A 12 8.95 -14.28 -5.69
N ARG A 13 8.95 -13.40 -4.70
CA ARG A 13 9.18 -11.97 -4.87
C ARG A 13 9.76 -11.42 -3.57
N LYS A 14 10.98 -10.88 -3.63
CA LYS A 14 11.64 -10.24 -2.48
C LYS A 14 11.00 -8.87 -2.21
N PRO A 15 10.21 -8.69 -1.13
CA PRO A 15 9.65 -7.39 -0.82
C PRO A 15 10.78 -6.44 -0.38
N ARG A 16 10.79 -5.22 -0.90
CA ARG A 16 11.64 -4.13 -0.39
C ARG A 16 10.85 -3.38 0.67
N GLY A 17 11.51 -3.03 1.78
CA GLY A 17 10.82 -2.34 2.88
C GLY A 17 10.02 -3.26 3.80
N SER A 18 10.28 -4.56 3.81
CA SER A 18 9.61 -5.49 4.73
C SER A 18 10.37 -5.52 6.05
N PRO A 19 9.75 -5.18 7.20
CA PRO A 19 10.34 -5.45 8.51
C PRO A 19 10.73 -6.92 8.64
N ALA A 20 11.82 -7.22 9.33
CA ALA A 20 12.30 -8.59 9.55
C ALA A 20 11.25 -9.46 10.28
N ALA A 21 10.37 -8.83 11.06
CA ALA A 21 9.27 -9.50 11.76
C ALA A 21 8.18 -10.07 10.81
N LEU A 22 8.13 -9.64 9.54
CA LEU A 22 7.21 -10.23 8.57
C LEU A 22 7.79 -11.56 8.09
N GLY A 23 7.11 -12.65 8.46
CA GLY A 23 7.54 -14.01 8.17
C GLY A 23 7.74 -14.35 6.69
N PRO A 24 8.28 -15.54 6.39
CA PRO A 24 8.80 -15.93 5.07
C PRO A 24 7.73 -15.91 3.97
N ASP A 25 6.45 -16.05 4.33
CA ASP A 25 5.36 -16.01 3.38
C ASP A 25 5.41 -14.72 2.54
N TYR A 26 5.81 -13.58 3.11
CA TYR A 26 5.84 -12.28 2.43
C TYR A 26 6.85 -12.25 1.26
N GLY A 27 7.72 -13.26 1.16
CA GLY A 27 8.56 -13.55 0.01
C GLY A 27 7.83 -14.17 -1.19
N ARG A 28 6.51 -14.37 -1.15
CA ARG A 28 5.71 -14.92 -2.26
C ARG A 28 4.60 -13.96 -2.68
N ARG A 29 4.45 -13.71 -3.98
CA ARG A 29 3.34 -12.95 -4.57
C ARG A 29 2.25 -13.91 -5.03
N PHE A 30 1.03 -13.67 -4.58
CA PHE A 30 -0.13 -14.44 -5.01
C PHE A 30 -0.58 -13.98 -6.39
N SER A 31 -0.83 -14.94 -7.27
CA SER A 31 -1.12 -14.68 -8.68
C SER A 31 -1.83 -15.88 -9.29
N PHE A 32 -2.43 -15.67 -10.46
CA PHE A 32 -3.07 -16.71 -11.25
C PHE A 32 -2.46 -16.78 -12.65
N CYS A 33 -2.45 -17.95 -13.27
CA CYS A 33 -2.20 -18.10 -14.71
C CYS A 33 -3.42 -18.69 -15.40
N CYS A 34 -3.52 -18.43 -16.70
CA CYS A 34 -4.51 -19.08 -17.55
C CYS A 34 -4.18 -20.57 -17.72
N ASP A 35 -5.21 -21.40 -17.80
CA ASP A 35 -5.13 -22.84 -18.07
C ASP A 35 -4.96 -23.20 -19.56
N ARG A 36 -5.39 -22.30 -20.46
CA ARG A 36 -5.29 -22.49 -21.91
C ARG A 36 -3.89 -22.89 -22.33
N ASP A 37 -3.83 -23.87 -23.24
CA ASP A 37 -2.56 -24.38 -23.73
C ASP A 37 -1.69 -23.26 -24.32
N ALA A 38 -0.39 -23.33 -24.05
CA ALA A 38 0.61 -22.28 -24.30
C ALA A 38 0.35 -20.87 -23.69
N CYS A 39 -0.74 -20.61 -22.95
CA CYS A 39 -1.04 -19.29 -22.42
C CYS A 39 -0.35 -19.00 -21.08
N ARG A 40 0.80 -18.32 -21.11
CA ARG A 40 1.56 -17.93 -19.90
C ARG A 40 1.15 -16.58 -19.30
N LYS A 41 0.02 -16.00 -19.74
CA LYS A 41 -0.47 -14.72 -19.21
C LYS A 41 -0.89 -14.86 -17.74
N ARG A 42 -0.40 -13.94 -16.91
CA ARG A 42 -0.69 -13.89 -15.48
C ARG A 42 -1.74 -12.83 -15.16
N THR A 43 -2.70 -13.20 -14.34
CA THR A 43 -3.70 -12.30 -13.76
C THR A 43 -3.39 -12.15 -12.28
N THR A 44 -2.76 -11.04 -11.91
CA THR A 44 -2.47 -10.77 -10.49
C THR A 44 -3.49 -9.78 -9.95
N PRO A 45 -4.40 -10.20 -9.05
CA PRO A 45 -5.33 -9.27 -8.44
C PRO A 45 -4.57 -8.24 -7.57
N PRO A 46 -5.12 -7.03 -7.39
CA PRO A 46 -4.65 -6.11 -6.37
C PRO A 46 -4.66 -6.79 -4.99
N SER A 47 -3.63 -6.58 -4.18
CA SER A 47 -3.55 -7.10 -2.81
C SER A 47 -2.78 -6.14 -1.92
N MET A 48 -3.00 -6.20 -0.60
CA MET A 48 -2.20 -5.41 0.36
C MET A 48 -0.77 -5.96 0.52
N ARG A 49 -0.53 -7.19 0.06
CA ARG A 49 0.78 -7.82 0.13
C ARG A 49 1.79 -7.13 -0.79
N PHE A 50 1.40 -6.76 -2.00
CA PHE A 50 2.27 -6.03 -2.91
C PHE A 50 1.52 -4.86 -3.54
N LEU A 51 2.13 -3.69 -3.50
CA LEU A 51 1.57 -2.48 -4.09
C LEU A 51 1.57 -2.58 -5.62
N GLY A 52 0.44 -3.03 -6.20
CA GLY A 52 0.34 -3.26 -7.64
C GLY A 52 1.48 -4.14 -8.13
N ARG A 53 2.16 -3.73 -9.21
CA ARG A 53 3.33 -4.44 -9.79
C ARG A 53 4.66 -4.17 -9.07
N HIS A 54 4.67 -3.32 -8.03
CA HIS A 54 5.88 -2.96 -7.31
C HIS A 54 6.32 -4.05 -6.33
N VAL A 55 7.58 -3.95 -5.90
CA VAL A 55 8.18 -4.84 -4.88
C VAL A 55 7.93 -4.36 -3.46
N TYR A 56 7.08 -3.36 -3.25
CA TYR A 56 6.83 -2.77 -1.93
C TYR A 56 5.57 -3.38 -1.32
N LEU A 57 5.61 -3.67 -0.01
CA LEU A 57 4.41 -4.07 0.73
C LEU A 57 3.46 -2.89 0.83
N ALA A 58 2.19 -3.05 0.44
CA ALA A 58 1.24 -1.94 0.43
C ALA A 58 0.96 -1.44 1.86
N ALA A 59 0.87 -2.34 2.84
CA ALA A 59 0.66 -1.95 4.24
C ALA A 59 1.79 -1.07 4.79
N VAL A 60 3.05 -1.44 4.54
CA VAL A 60 4.23 -0.62 4.91
C VAL A 60 4.18 0.74 4.21
N PHE A 61 3.86 0.72 2.92
CA PHE A 61 3.75 1.92 2.12
C PHE A 61 2.67 2.88 2.66
N VAL A 62 1.51 2.34 3.03
CA VAL A 62 0.39 3.05 3.65
C VAL A 62 0.83 3.62 4.99
N LEU A 63 1.42 2.81 5.88
CA LEU A 63 1.91 3.24 7.19
C LEU A 63 2.93 4.38 7.05
N ALA A 64 3.93 4.22 6.18
CA ALA A 64 4.93 5.25 5.90
C ALA A 64 4.33 6.54 5.31
N SER A 65 3.17 6.45 4.66
CA SER A 65 2.48 7.59 4.08
C SER A 65 1.49 8.26 5.03
N ALA A 66 0.81 7.48 5.88
CA ALA A 66 -0.06 7.96 6.95
C ALA A 66 0.73 8.68 8.04
N MET A 67 1.91 8.13 8.43
CA MET A 67 2.82 8.76 9.40
C MET A 67 3.35 10.13 8.95
N ARG A 68 3.10 10.53 7.69
CA ARG A 68 3.62 11.77 7.10
C ARG A 68 2.79 13.02 7.25
N HIS A 69 1.59 12.93 7.78
CA HIS A 69 0.88 14.12 8.24
C HIS A 69 1.54 14.74 9.49
N GLY A 70 2.62 14.13 10.05
CA GLY A 70 3.44 14.71 11.12
C GLY A 70 4.89 14.18 11.15
N MET A 71 5.51 13.87 10.01
CA MET A 71 6.84 13.25 9.99
C MET A 71 7.96 14.29 10.10
N THR A 72 8.43 14.51 11.33
CA THR A 72 9.69 15.21 11.59
C THR A 72 10.88 14.45 10.98
N ALA A 73 12.01 15.13 10.77
CA ALA A 73 13.23 14.50 10.22
C ALA A 73 13.66 13.26 11.04
N VAL A 74 13.46 13.31 12.36
CA VAL A 74 13.72 12.22 13.30
C VAL A 74 12.84 11.00 13.02
N ARG A 75 11.52 11.20 12.83
CA ARG A 75 10.59 10.10 12.51
C ARG A 75 10.92 9.49 11.14
N ALA A 76 11.32 10.31 10.17
CA ALA A 76 11.76 9.83 8.87
C ALA A 76 13.00 8.91 8.97
N ALA A 77 14.00 9.31 9.78
CA ALA A 77 15.22 8.52 9.99
C ALA A 77 14.93 7.17 10.66
N LYS A 78 14.09 7.16 11.71
CA LYS A 78 13.65 5.91 12.36
C LYS A 78 12.95 4.98 11.37
N LEU A 79 12.08 5.53 10.51
CA LEU A 79 11.37 4.74 9.52
C LEU A 79 12.30 4.17 8.45
N THR A 80 13.29 4.93 8.00
CA THR A 80 14.30 4.42 7.05
C THR A 80 15.11 3.27 7.63
N ALA A 81 15.49 3.37 8.92
CA ALA A 81 16.22 2.31 9.61
C ALA A 81 15.36 1.06 9.78
N TRP A 82 14.13 1.22 10.29
CA TRP A 82 13.23 0.10 10.55
C TRP A 82 12.81 -0.65 9.28
N LEU A 83 12.60 0.08 8.18
CA LEU A 83 12.21 -0.51 6.90
C LEU A 83 13.40 -0.90 6.01
N GLY A 84 14.62 -0.46 6.33
CA GLY A 84 15.79 -0.67 5.47
C GLY A 84 15.65 -0.01 4.09
N VAL A 85 15.00 1.15 3.99
CA VAL A 85 14.80 1.89 2.73
C VAL A 85 15.33 3.32 2.83
N SER A 86 15.82 3.88 1.72
CA SER A 86 16.35 5.25 1.70
C SER A 86 15.27 6.32 1.88
N ARG A 87 15.65 7.51 2.38
CA ARG A 87 14.77 8.69 2.48
C ARG A 87 14.14 9.06 1.13
N ARG A 88 14.89 8.91 0.03
CA ARG A 88 14.40 9.12 -1.35
C ARG A 88 13.28 8.14 -1.71
N THR A 89 13.41 6.87 -1.30
CA THR A 89 12.38 5.84 -1.50
C THR A 89 11.11 6.20 -0.73
N LEU A 90 11.24 6.59 0.54
CA LEU A 90 10.11 7.11 1.30
C LEU A 90 9.48 8.32 0.58
N GLY A 91 10.26 9.30 0.15
CA GLY A 91 9.75 10.48 -0.58
C GLY A 91 8.94 10.13 -1.84
N ARG A 92 9.40 9.15 -2.64
CA ARG A 92 8.64 8.64 -3.80
C ARG A 92 7.32 8.00 -3.37
N TRP A 93 7.34 7.23 -2.29
CA TRP A 93 6.11 6.66 -1.75
C TRP A 93 5.12 7.74 -1.32
N ARG A 94 5.60 8.90 -0.84
CA ARG A 94 4.71 10.03 -0.49
C ARG A 94 3.89 10.48 -1.67
N ARG A 95 4.61 10.73 -2.76
CA ARG A 95 4.03 11.36 -3.93
C ARG A 95 2.98 10.45 -4.52
N TRP A 96 3.30 9.16 -4.64
CA TRP A 96 2.32 8.18 -5.08
C TRP A 96 1.12 8.07 -4.13
N TRP A 97 1.30 8.13 -2.81
CA TRP A 97 0.17 8.12 -1.86
C TRP A 97 -0.75 9.33 -2.08
N LEU A 98 -0.17 10.53 -2.05
CA LEU A 98 -0.93 11.77 -2.14
C LEU A 98 -1.56 11.99 -3.52
N GLN A 99 -0.96 11.45 -4.59
CA GLN A 99 -1.41 11.70 -5.97
C GLN A 99 -2.16 10.50 -6.56
N THR A 100 -1.56 9.32 -6.51
CA THR A 100 -2.07 8.14 -7.24
C THR A 100 -3.05 7.33 -6.42
N PHE A 101 -2.80 7.13 -5.13
CA PHE A 101 -3.71 6.37 -4.27
C PHE A 101 -5.02 7.12 -4.03
N VAL A 102 -4.94 8.41 -3.72
CA VAL A 102 -6.13 9.27 -3.54
C VAL A 102 -6.99 9.31 -4.81
N ALA A 103 -6.38 9.22 -5.99
CA ALA A 103 -7.12 9.15 -7.25
C ALA A 103 -7.73 7.76 -7.54
N SER A 104 -7.39 6.72 -6.78
CA SER A 104 -7.84 5.35 -7.04
C SER A 104 -9.30 5.12 -6.63
N GLU A 105 -10.00 4.26 -7.37
CA GLU A 105 -11.37 3.84 -7.05
C GLU A 105 -11.51 3.21 -5.67
N VAL A 106 -10.43 2.58 -5.17
CA VAL A 106 -10.39 2.05 -3.81
C VAL A 106 -10.49 3.19 -2.80
N TRP A 107 -9.71 4.26 -2.95
CA TRP A 107 -9.80 5.40 -2.03
C TRP A 107 -11.16 6.08 -2.13
N LYS A 108 -11.67 6.36 -3.33
CA LYS A 108 -12.98 7.00 -3.52
C LYS A 108 -14.13 6.24 -2.82
N ARG A 109 -14.07 4.90 -2.78
CA ARG A 109 -15.07 4.07 -2.10
C ARG A 109 -14.98 4.06 -0.58
N VAL A 110 -13.78 4.29 -0.04
CA VAL A 110 -13.50 4.06 1.39
C VAL A 110 -13.20 5.37 2.14
N CYS A 111 -12.85 6.46 1.43
CA CYS A 111 -12.49 7.73 2.04
C CYS A 111 -13.62 8.33 2.87
N GLY A 112 -14.88 8.24 2.41
CA GLY A 112 -16.04 8.70 3.18
C GLY A 112 -16.27 7.92 4.49
N ARG A 113 -15.73 6.71 4.62
CA ARG A 113 -15.78 5.89 5.85
C ARG A 113 -14.55 6.08 6.74
N LEU A 114 -13.45 6.56 6.17
CA LEU A 114 -12.16 6.75 6.84
C LEU A 114 -11.92 8.19 7.27
N MET A 115 -12.67 9.16 6.73
CA MET A 115 -12.75 10.49 7.29
C MET A 115 -13.37 10.35 8.68
N ILE A 116 -12.52 10.36 9.71
CA ILE A 116 -12.94 10.72 11.06
C ILE A 116 -13.61 12.08 10.89
N ALA A 117 -14.92 12.15 11.17
CA ALA A 117 -15.61 13.43 11.22
C ALA A 117 -14.74 14.35 12.08
N PRO A 118 -14.40 15.56 11.63
CA PRO A 118 -13.73 16.48 12.52
C PRO A 118 -14.63 16.58 13.75
N SER A 119 -14.11 16.21 14.92
CA SER A 119 -14.77 16.49 16.18
C SER A 119 -14.75 18.02 16.33
N GLY A 120 -15.66 18.68 15.60
CA GLY A 120 -15.95 20.10 15.69
C GLY A 120 -16.85 20.27 16.90
N VAL A 121 -16.28 20.75 18.00
CA VAL A 121 -16.47 22.15 18.41
C VAL A 121 -17.91 22.35 18.86
N THR A 122 -18.11 22.23 20.18
CA THR A 122 -19.18 22.93 20.89
C THR A 122 -19.06 24.41 20.54
N LEU A 123 -19.94 24.90 19.67
CA LEU A 123 -20.19 26.33 19.57
C LEU A 123 -20.92 26.75 20.86
N SER A 124 -20.14 27.10 21.88
CA SER A 124 -20.63 27.95 22.94
C SER A 124 -20.81 29.34 22.35
N THR A 125 -22.02 29.62 21.84
CA THR A 125 -22.43 30.99 21.55
C THR A 125 -22.71 31.67 22.89
N THR A 126 -21.78 32.48 23.34
CA THR A 126 -22.01 33.50 24.38
C THR A 126 -22.84 34.64 23.77
N ALA A 127 -23.74 35.14 24.59
CA ALA A 127 -24.76 36.15 24.35
C ALA A 127 -24.26 37.48 23.74
N GLY A 128 -25.22 38.15 23.08
CA GLY A 128 -25.31 39.58 22.85
C GLY A 128 -26.79 39.93 22.67
#